data_AF-A0A1Q6QEH8-F1
#
_entry.id   AF-A0A1Q6QEH8-F1
#
_cell.length_a   1.000
_cell.length_b   1.000
_cell.length_c   1.000
_cell.angle_alpha   90.00
_cell.angle_beta   90.00
_cell.angle_gamma   90.00
#
_symmetry.space_group_name_H-M   'P 1'
#
loop_
_entity.id
_entity.type
_entity.pdbx_description
1 polymer ?
#
loop_
_entity_poly.entity_id
_entity_poly.type
_entity_poly.pdbx_seq_one_letter_code
_entity_poly.pdbx_strand_id
1 'polypeptide(L)'
;MGKVAGNTAGGLEPTFKEGLPNLYCGILPLLLLIQLFASKEVRLREKLCTLGMLVFFMLSFILRQLDYIWHGFHFTNMIPYRFSFLFSFVVLVMAYRGYQLKKRPRWQVALSMVLFLGLAACSDQRLDPVFLIYNLGFCALYGGLLLAQKRPRKVVIEEEDGPTVQIIPLTGKETHRNRLTAQALLGVMALELAASVVVFGVHFGGTDISNYPNGKEDTVRVLEHMKELEADSPFYRAEFTHTQTLNDDALNGFSGITMFSSSVNVSVTKFMAALGYGAKPTYNRYSFEEASPVAALFLNLKYMISRNGTVRDSNLFQPVYNLGNVTLLENTAYLPLGFLTREELASLSVDDPSAGSFQFLNLLFQSATGLETPVYRQIDQYTASSDAQSISISQRVTSGYCSYTSEADTGDVSISFTVPQDGEVCLDLSASKRNSFTVYKNGESLLTETMSLDQMLSLGQCATGDEIEVAFRCKANETGRLEVTAAVLDSTVFQEGVRFLQQAPMEIQSMSSTSLTGTVEATESSLLYTSIPSNGNWHVAVDGVETEAVTVGRHTVTFSYHNDALRQGITVSLVALAVFLGLSALTYLPWKKGKFQRR
;
A
#
# COMPACT_ATOMS: atom_id res chain seq x y z
N MET A 1 -6.81 -4.33 30.05
CA MET A 1 -8.04 -5.13 29.86
C MET A 1 -9.30 -4.27 29.80
N GLY A 2 -9.54 -3.35 30.74
CA GLY A 2 -10.73 -2.49 30.76
C GLY A 2 -10.97 -1.70 29.45
N LYS A 3 -9.94 -1.03 28.93
CA LYS A 3 -10.05 -0.28 27.66
C LYS A 3 -10.44 -1.13 26.45
N VAL A 4 -9.81 -2.31 26.30
CA VAL A 4 -10.14 -3.27 25.24
C VAL A 4 -11.59 -3.76 25.39
N ALA A 5 -12.03 -4.04 26.62
CA ALA A 5 -13.41 -4.45 26.87
C ALA A 5 -14.42 -3.33 26.53
N GLY A 6 -14.08 -2.07 26.87
CA GLY A 6 -14.86 -0.89 26.49
C GLY A 6 -15.05 -0.74 24.97
N ASN A 7 -14.10 -1.24 24.18
CA ASN A 7 -14.18 -1.24 22.70
C ASN A 7 -15.18 -2.26 22.12
N THR A 8 -15.88 -3.01 22.97
CA THR A 8 -17.02 -3.85 22.57
C THR A 8 -18.36 -3.09 22.61
N ALA A 9 -18.38 -1.82 23.04
CA ALA A 9 -19.56 -0.95 22.99
C ALA A 9 -19.75 -0.32 21.60
N GLY A 10 -20.97 0.15 21.31
CA GLY A 10 -21.32 0.73 20.01
C GLY A 10 -21.04 2.24 19.92
N GLY A 11 -21.10 2.78 18.71
CA GLY A 11 -20.96 4.22 18.47
C GLY A 11 -19.53 4.76 18.64
N LEU A 12 -18.52 3.88 18.60
CA LEU A 12 -17.11 4.24 18.69
C LEU A 12 -16.53 4.54 17.30
N GLU A 13 -15.56 5.44 17.27
CA GLU A 13 -14.74 5.68 16.09
C GLU A 13 -13.94 4.41 15.73
N PRO A 14 -14.07 3.87 14.51
CA PRO A 14 -13.31 2.70 14.09
C PRO A 14 -11.81 3.01 14.04
N THR A 15 -10.99 2.11 14.58
CA THR A 15 -9.53 2.20 14.43
C THR A 15 -9.13 1.85 12.99
N PHE A 16 -8.46 2.77 12.29
CA PHE A 16 -8.07 2.62 10.87
C PHE A 16 -6.55 2.67 10.60
N LYS A 17 -5.71 3.13 11.56
CA LYS A 17 -4.24 3.12 11.46
C LYS A 17 -3.57 2.62 12.72
N GLU A 18 -3.85 3.24 13.86
CA GLU A 18 -3.31 2.86 15.16
C GLU A 18 -4.42 3.01 16.21
N GLY A 19 -4.48 2.09 17.17
CA GLY A 19 -5.53 2.15 18.20
C GLY A 19 -5.90 0.80 18.79
N LEU A 20 -7.11 0.74 19.35
CA LEU A 20 -7.68 -0.44 20.00
C LEU A 20 -8.32 -1.39 18.96
N PRO A 21 -8.46 -2.69 19.27
CA PRO A 21 -9.08 -3.64 18.34
C PRO A 21 -10.55 -3.30 18.09
N ASN A 22 -11.01 -3.33 16.83
CA ASN A 22 -12.43 -3.14 16.51
C ASN A 22 -13.22 -4.40 16.92
N LEU A 23 -14.01 -4.35 18.00
CA LEU A 23 -14.66 -5.53 18.61
C LEU A 23 -16.20 -5.51 18.58
N TYR A 24 -16.81 -4.35 18.34
CA TYR A 24 -18.26 -4.19 18.43
C TYR A 24 -19.01 -5.09 17.43
N CYS A 25 -19.99 -5.84 17.93
CA CYS A 25 -20.83 -6.75 17.14
C CYS A 25 -22.32 -6.65 17.48
N GLY A 26 -22.74 -5.53 18.09
CA GLY A 26 -24.10 -5.28 18.56
C GLY A 26 -24.25 -5.46 20.07
N ILE A 27 -25.17 -4.69 20.66
CA ILE A 27 -25.45 -4.72 22.10
C ILE A 27 -26.25 -5.97 22.47
N LEU A 28 -27.22 -6.38 21.63
CA LEU A 28 -28.04 -7.55 21.88
C LEU A 28 -27.19 -8.84 22.05
N PRO A 29 -26.20 -9.14 21.19
CA PRO A 29 -25.29 -10.26 21.42
C PRO A 29 -24.61 -10.26 22.78
N LEU A 30 -24.13 -9.11 23.25
CA LEU A 30 -23.49 -8.97 24.55
C LEU A 30 -24.46 -9.22 25.70
N LEU A 31 -25.69 -8.70 25.61
CA LEU A 31 -26.74 -8.98 26.60
C LEU A 31 -27.05 -10.48 26.69
N LEU A 32 -27.15 -11.16 25.53
CA LEU A 32 -27.43 -12.59 25.46
C LEU A 32 -26.27 -13.44 25.98
N LEU A 33 -25.03 -13.02 25.72
CA LEU A 33 -23.82 -13.65 26.26
C LEU A 33 -23.80 -13.57 27.79
N ILE A 34 -24.11 -12.41 28.37
CA ILE A 34 -24.16 -12.25 29.83
C ILE A 34 -25.26 -13.15 30.44
N GLN A 35 -26.42 -13.25 29.77
CA GLN A 35 -27.50 -14.14 30.19
C GLN A 35 -27.11 -15.63 30.14
N LEU A 36 -26.28 -16.03 29.18
CA LEU A 36 -25.72 -17.39 29.10
C LEU A 36 -24.95 -17.74 30.38
N PHE A 37 -24.10 -16.82 30.87
CA PHE A 37 -23.36 -17.02 32.12
C PHE A 37 -24.28 -17.04 33.36
N ALA A 38 -25.33 -16.22 33.39
CA ALA A 38 -26.29 -16.15 34.50
C ALA A 38 -27.31 -17.32 34.53
N SER A 39 -27.38 -18.14 33.47
CA SER A 39 -28.36 -19.22 33.35
C SER A 39 -27.97 -20.50 34.08
N LYS A 40 -28.93 -21.12 34.79
CA LYS A 40 -28.76 -22.46 35.39
C LYS A 40 -28.91 -23.60 34.37
N GLU A 41 -29.37 -23.31 33.14
CA GLU A 41 -29.53 -24.32 32.08
C GLU A 41 -28.21 -24.72 31.42
N VAL A 42 -27.21 -23.84 31.51
CA VAL A 42 -25.91 -24.01 30.89
C VAL A 42 -25.00 -24.72 31.88
N ARG A 43 -24.42 -25.85 31.46
CA ARG A 43 -23.51 -26.64 32.29
C ARG A 43 -22.27 -25.82 32.62
N LEU A 44 -21.70 -26.02 33.81
CA LEU A 44 -20.49 -25.30 34.24
C LEU A 44 -19.34 -25.47 33.25
N ARG A 45 -19.15 -26.68 32.70
CA ARG A 45 -18.14 -26.95 31.66
C ARG A 45 -18.30 -26.03 30.44
N GLU A 46 -19.51 -25.86 29.94
CA GLU A 46 -19.80 -25.00 28.78
C GLU A 46 -19.45 -23.54 29.12
N LYS A 47 -19.85 -23.06 30.31
CA LYS A 47 -19.48 -21.71 30.78
C LYS A 47 -17.98 -21.51 30.88
N LEU A 48 -17.26 -22.48 31.45
CA LEU A 48 -15.80 -22.39 31.61
C LEU A 48 -15.09 -22.40 30.25
N CYS A 49 -15.55 -23.20 29.28
CA CYS A 49 -15.03 -23.16 27.91
C CYS A 49 -15.31 -21.81 27.24
N THR A 50 -16.53 -21.29 27.37
CA THR A 50 -16.92 -19.97 26.84
C THR A 50 -16.06 -18.87 27.44
N LEU A 51 -15.91 -18.85 28.76
CA LEU A 51 -15.09 -17.86 29.47
C LEU A 51 -13.61 -17.98 29.06
N GLY A 52 -13.08 -19.20 28.99
CA GLY A 52 -11.70 -19.45 28.59
C GLY A 52 -11.40 -18.92 27.19
N MET A 53 -12.32 -19.13 26.24
CA MET A 53 -12.19 -18.61 24.87
C MET A 53 -12.24 -17.07 24.83
N LEU A 54 -13.18 -16.45 25.56
CA LEU A 54 -13.25 -14.99 25.66
C LEU A 54 -11.98 -14.41 26.30
N VAL A 55 -11.51 -15.00 27.40
CA VAL A 55 -10.27 -14.59 28.07
C VAL A 55 -9.07 -14.76 27.13
N PHE A 56 -8.98 -15.85 26.37
CA PHE A 56 -7.91 -16.06 25.40
C PHE A 56 -7.88 -14.97 24.32
N PHE A 57 -9.02 -14.60 23.74
CA PHE A 57 -9.08 -13.49 22.80
C PHE A 57 -8.72 -12.15 23.46
N MET A 58 -9.27 -11.87 24.64
CA MET A 58 -8.95 -10.63 25.37
C MET A 58 -7.46 -10.53 25.71
N LEU A 59 -6.82 -11.63 26.09
CA LEU A 59 -5.38 -11.70 26.28
C LEU A 59 -4.62 -11.55 24.96
N SER A 60 -5.15 -12.06 23.85
CA SER A 60 -4.54 -11.90 22.52
C SER A 60 -4.48 -10.45 22.06
N PHE A 61 -5.41 -9.60 22.50
CA PHE A 61 -5.39 -8.16 22.22
C PHE A 61 -4.52 -7.34 23.19
N ILE A 62 -3.95 -7.97 24.23
CA ILE A 62 -3.17 -7.28 25.28
C ILE A 62 -1.72 -7.76 25.24
N LEU A 63 -1.51 -9.06 25.06
CA LEU A 63 -0.20 -9.68 25.04
C LEU A 63 0.39 -9.61 23.63
N ARG A 64 1.42 -8.80 23.49
CA ARG A 64 2.13 -8.57 22.22
C ARG A 64 2.61 -9.88 21.55
N GLN A 65 2.96 -10.90 22.33
CA GLN A 65 3.41 -12.19 21.80
C GLN A 65 2.28 -12.96 21.12
N LEU A 66 1.08 -12.92 21.68
CA LEU A 66 -0.08 -13.57 21.06
C LEU A 66 -0.48 -12.82 19.80
N ASP A 67 -0.48 -11.49 19.83
CA ASP A 67 -0.72 -10.66 18.66
C ASP A 67 0.28 -10.96 17.52
N TYR A 68 1.56 -11.09 17.84
CA TYR A 68 2.61 -11.49 16.88
C TYR A 68 2.33 -12.87 16.25
N ILE A 69 1.89 -13.84 17.05
CA ILE A 69 1.54 -15.18 16.55
C ILE A 69 0.31 -15.12 15.62
N TRP A 70 -0.72 -14.38 16.00
CA TRP A 70 -1.93 -14.20 15.18
C TRP A 70 -1.63 -13.58 13.81
N HIS A 71 -0.59 -12.77 13.73
CA HIS A 71 -0.12 -12.14 12.51
C HIS A 71 0.96 -12.96 11.78
N GLY A 72 1.08 -14.26 12.07
CA GLY A 72 2.00 -15.15 11.37
C GLY A 72 3.46 -14.91 11.71
N PHE A 73 3.75 -14.55 12.96
CA PHE A 73 5.09 -14.20 13.43
C PHE A 73 5.67 -12.96 12.74
N HIS A 74 4.81 -11.96 12.54
CA HIS A 74 5.21 -10.64 12.05
C HIS A 74 4.40 -9.54 12.74
N PHE A 75 5.02 -8.40 13.07
CA PHE A 75 4.27 -7.25 13.57
C PHE A 75 3.64 -6.49 12.41
N THR A 76 2.33 -6.24 12.48
CA THR A 76 1.65 -5.48 11.44
C THR A 76 2.09 -4.03 11.44
N ASN A 77 2.41 -3.50 10.26
CA ASN A 77 2.48 -2.07 10.05
C ASN A 77 1.05 -1.54 9.84
N MET A 78 0.57 -0.72 10.77
CA MET A 78 -0.80 -0.19 10.83
C MET A 78 -1.91 -1.25 10.91
N ILE A 79 -3.05 -0.84 11.48
CA ILE A 79 -4.24 -1.67 11.74
C ILE A 79 -3.85 -2.89 12.59
N PRO A 80 -3.55 -2.69 13.89
CA PRO A 80 -3.24 -3.79 14.80
C PRO A 80 -4.48 -4.68 15.02
N TYR A 81 -4.26 -5.92 15.46
CA TYR A 81 -5.32 -6.87 15.82
C TYR A 81 -6.29 -7.23 14.70
N ARG A 82 -5.81 -7.45 13.47
CA ARG A 82 -6.66 -7.76 12.29
C ARG A 82 -7.54 -9.00 12.46
N PHE A 83 -7.18 -9.87 13.40
CA PHE A 83 -7.96 -11.04 13.79
C PHE A 83 -9.18 -10.72 14.68
N SER A 84 -9.46 -9.45 15.02
CA SER A 84 -10.53 -9.06 15.94
C SER A 84 -11.93 -9.50 15.48
N PHE A 85 -12.16 -9.67 14.18
CA PHE A 85 -13.41 -10.20 13.64
C PHE A 85 -13.72 -11.62 14.15
N LEU A 86 -12.70 -12.42 14.47
CA LEU A 86 -12.88 -13.76 15.05
C LEU A 86 -13.51 -13.68 16.44
N PHE A 87 -13.13 -12.67 17.24
CA PHE A 87 -13.76 -12.43 18.53
C PHE A 87 -15.25 -12.11 18.37
N SER A 88 -15.58 -11.20 17.45
CA SER A 88 -16.98 -10.85 17.14
C SER A 88 -17.78 -12.09 16.69
N PHE A 89 -17.21 -12.93 15.81
CA PHE A 89 -17.83 -14.18 15.39
C PHE A 89 -18.11 -15.12 16.58
N VAL A 90 -17.12 -15.30 17.46
CA VAL A 90 -17.25 -16.14 18.65
C VAL A 90 -18.34 -15.62 19.59
N VAL A 91 -18.39 -14.30 19.83
CA VAL A 91 -19.44 -13.66 20.64
C VAL A 91 -20.82 -13.89 20.03
N LEU A 92 -20.97 -13.78 18.71
CA LEU A 92 -22.24 -14.04 18.03
C LEU A 92 -22.71 -15.49 18.18
N VAL A 93 -21.80 -16.47 18.06
CA VAL A 93 -22.12 -17.89 18.28
C VAL A 93 -22.56 -18.14 19.73
N MET A 94 -21.86 -17.55 20.70
CA MET A 94 -22.22 -17.65 22.11
C MET A 94 -23.55 -16.92 22.42
N ALA A 95 -23.80 -15.78 21.78
CA ALA A 95 -25.04 -15.04 21.90
C ALA A 95 -26.23 -15.83 21.33
N TYR A 96 -26.06 -16.51 20.20
CA TYR A 96 -27.08 -17.41 19.65
C TYR A 96 -27.39 -18.54 20.63
N ARG A 97 -26.37 -19.11 21.30
CA ARG A 97 -26.58 -20.07 22.38
C ARG A 97 -27.35 -19.47 23.56
N GLY A 98 -27.06 -18.22 23.94
CA GLY A 98 -27.82 -17.46 24.96
C GLY A 98 -29.26 -17.14 24.54
N TYR A 99 -29.50 -16.95 23.25
CA TYR A 99 -30.84 -16.76 22.69
C TYR A 99 -31.71 -18.01 22.87
N GLN A 100 -31.12 -19.20 22.66
CA GLN A 100 -31.78 -20.51 22.74
C GLN A 100 -32.15 -20.98 24.17
N LEU A 101 -31.73 -20.27 25.22
CA LEU A 101 -32.11 -20.59 26.61
C LEU A 101 -33.63 -20.67 26.75
N LYS A 102 -34.15 -21.63 27.52
CA LYS A 102 -35.60 -21.84 27.70
C LYS A 102 -36.19 -20.95 28.80
N LYS A 103 -35.44 -20.70 29.87
CA LYS A 103 -35.80 -19.76 30.95
C LYS A 103 -34.98 -18.48 30.82
N ARG A 104 -35.66 -17.34 31.00
CA ARG A 104 -35.07 -16.00 31.04
C ARG A 104 -35.80 -15.15 32.10
N PRO A 105 -35.55 -15.40 33.40
CA PRO A 105 -36.13 -14.59 34.46
C PRO A 105 -35.74 -13.12 34.34
N ARG A 106 -36.62 -12.22 34.79
CA ARG A 106 -36.43 -10.76 34.64
C ARG A 106 -35.12 -10.24 35.24
N TRP A 107 -34.68 -10.83 36.36
CA TRP A 107 -33.43 -10.45 37.00
C TRP A 107 -32.21 -10.72 36.11
N GLN A 108 -32.22 -11.75 35.24
CA GLN A 108 -31.12 -12.01 34.32
C GLN A 108 -31.02 -10.94 33.24
N VAL A 109 -32.16 -10.43 32.77
CA VAL A 109 -32.19 -9.34 31.79
C VAL A 109 -31.66 -8.07 32.43
N ALA A 110 -32.15 -7.71 33.63
CA ALA A 110 -31.65 -6.56 34.39
C ALA A 110 -30.14 -6.67 34.68
N LEU A 111 -29.67 -7.84 35.12
CA LEU A 111 -28.25 -8.11 35.33
C LEU A 111 -27.44 -7.92 34.03
N SER A 112 -27.94 -8.42 32.89
CA SER A 112 -27.25 -8.25 31.61
C SER A 112 -27.14 -6.79 31.19
N MET A 113 -28.18 -5.99 31.43
CA MET A 113 -28.14 -4.54 31.15
C MET A 113 -27.12 -3.83 32.03
N VAL A 114 -27.12 -4.10 33.34
CA VAL A 114 -26.17 -3.48 34.28
C VAL A 114 -24.73 -3.85 33.95
N LEU A 115 -24.44 -5.13 33.67
CA LEU A 115 -23.10 -5.59 33.33
C LEU A 115 -22.63 -5.05 31.97
N PHE A 116 -23.52 -4.95 30.98
CA PHE A 116 -23.20 -4.29 29.72
C PHE A 116 -22.86 -2.81 29.93
N LEU A 117 -23.64 -2.07 30.72
CA LEU A 117 -23.36 -0.66 31.01
C LEU A 117 -22.06 -0.49 31.80
N GLY A 118 -21.74 -1.40 32.72
CA GLY A 118 -20.44 -1.43 33.39
C GLY A 118 -19.27 -1.65 32.43
N LEU A 119 -19.47 -2.49 31.41
CA LEU A 119 -18.48 -2.69 30.35
C LEU A 119 -18.35 -1.45 29.44
N ALA A 120 -19.46 -0.82 29.07
CA ALA A 120 -19.44 0.42 28.28
C ALA A 120 -18.77 1.57 29.05
N ALA A 121 -18.94 1.62 30.38
CA ALA A 121 -18.26 2.58 31.25
C ALA A 121 -16.73 2.41 31.31
N CYS A 122 -16.18 1.27 30.85
CA CYS A 122 -14.73 1.08 30.71
C CYS A 122 -14.14 1.73 29.45
N SER A 123 -14.98 2.28 28.56
CA SER A 123 -14.55 2.98 27.35
C SER A 123 -13.89 4.32 27.66
N ASP A 124 -12.92 4.71 26.83
CA ASP A 124 -12.32 6.05 26.88
C ASP A 124 -13.32 7.13 26.41
N GLN A 125 -14.33 6.76 25.59
CA GLN A 125 -15.40 7.67 25.13
C GLN A 125 -16.62 7.73 26.07
N ARG A 126 -16.53 7.23 27.30
CA ARG A 126 -17.67 7.15 28.24
C ARG A 126 -18.36 8.47 28.60
N LEU A 127 -17.72 9.61 28.32
CA LEU A 127 -18.28 10.95 28.56
C LEU A 127 -18.85 11.58 27.29
N ASP A 128 -18.68 10.95 26.12
CA ASP A 128 -19.20 11.45 24.86
C ASP A 128 -20.73 11.32 24.82
N PRO A 129 -21.48 12.40 24.52
CA PRO A 129 -22.94 12.38 24.51
C PRO A 129 -23.51 11.39 23.47
N VAL A 130 -22.89 11.27 22.30
CA VAL A 130 -23.34 10.38 21.23
C VAL A 130 -23.12 8.93 21.66
N PHE A 131 -21.96 8.60 22.21
CA PHE A 131 -21.64 7.29 22.77
C PHE A 131 -22.65 6.89 23.87
N LEU A 132 -22.98 7.81 24.78
CA LEU A 132 -23.93 7.57 25.86
C LEU A 132 -25.34 7.34 25.33
N ILE A 133 -25.84 8.21 24.45
CA ILE A 133 -27.18 8.07 23.84
C ILE A 133 -27.30 6.75 23.09
N TYR A 134 -26.27 6.40 22.31
CA TYR A 134 -26.23 5.15 21.55
C TYR A 134 -26.36 3.94 22.48
N ASN A 135 -25.44 3.80 23.44
CA ASN A 135 -25.36 2.60 24.26
C ASN A 135 -26.50 2.51 25.29
N LEU A 136 -26.91 3.62 25.92
CA LEU A 136 -28.05 3.64 26.84
C LEU A 136 -29.37 3.39 26.10
N GLY A 137 -29.57 4.04 24.96
CA GLY A 137 -30.79 3.92 24.16
C GLY A 137 -31.02 2.49 23.66
N PHE A 138 -30.04 1.90 22.99
CA PHE A 138 -30.15 0.53 22.49
C PHE A 138 -30.19 -0.52 23.63
N CYS A 139 -29.45 -0.31 24.72
CA CYS A 139 -29.55 -1.19 25.90
C CYS A 139 -30.97 -1.17 26.49
N ALA A 140 -31.59 0.01 26.62
CA ALA A 140 -32.95 0.15 27.10
C ALA A 140 -33.98 -0.49 26.15
N LEU A 141 -33.84 -0.28 24.83
CA LEU A 141 -34.71 -0.89 23.81
C LEU A 141 -34.63 -2.42 23.84
N TYR A 142 -33.43 -2.99 23.79
CA TYR A 142 -33.25 -4.45 23.83
C TYR A 142 -33.70 -5.04 25.17
N GLY A 143 -33.32 -4.43 26.29
CA GLY A 143 -33.75 -4.84 27.62
C GLY A 143 -35.27 -4.84 27.76
N GLY A 144 -35.94 -3.77 27.31
CA GLY A 144 -37.39 -3.64 27.31
C GLY A 144 -38.09 -4.71 26.48
N LEU A 145 -37.61 -4.96 25.25
CA LEU A 145 -38.14 -6.01 24.39
C LEU A 145 -37.93 -7.42 24.97
N LEU A 146 -36.77 -7.69 25.54
CA LEU A 146 -36.48 -8.97 26.21
C LEU A 146 -37.36 -9.19 27.45
N LEU A 147 -37.70 -8.13 28.19
CA LEU A 147 -38.64 -8.19 29.33
C LEU A 147 -40.11 -8.32 28.88
N ALA A 148 -40.47 -7.78 27.71
CA ALA A 148 -41.81 -7.86 27.15
C ALA A 148 -42.15 -9.26 26.60
N GLN A 149 -41.14 -10.05 26.22
CA GLN A 149 -41.30 -11.41 25.71
C GLN A 149 -41.95 -12.34 26.76
N LYS A 150 -43.08 -12.96 26.42
CA LYS A 150 -43.74 -13.98 27.25
C LYS A 150 -43.15 -15.35 26.95
N ARG A 151 -43.03 -16.19 27.97
CA ARG A 151 -42.58 -17.58 27.82
C ARG A 151 -43.58 -18.52 28.48
N PRO A 152 -43.75 -19.74 27.93
CA PRO A 152 -44.65 -20.73 28.50
C PRO A 152 -44.29 -21.01 29.96
N ARG A 153 -45.30 -21.07 30.82
CA ARG A 153 -45.11 -21.29 32.26
C ARG A 153 -44.99 -22.79 32.52
N LYS A 154 -44.02 -23.17 33.35
CA LYS A 154 -43.95 -24.53 33.90
C LYS A 154 -44.52 -24.49 35.30
N VAL A 155 -45.59 -25.24 35.54
CA VAL A 155 -46.16 -25.44 36.86
C VAL A 155 -45.75 -26.83 37.32
N VAL A 156 -45.15 -26.91 38.49
CA VAL A 156 -44.89 -28.18 39.17
C VAL A 156 -46.09 -28.40 40.06
N ILE A 157 -46.85 -29.47 39.81
CA ILE A 157 -47.98 -29.87 40.64
C ILE A 157 -47.46 -31.00 41.53
N GLU A 158 -47.59 -30.84 42.85
CA GLU A 158 -47.33 -31.94 43.78
C GLU A 158 -48.56 -32.84 43.78
N GLU A 159 -48.44 -34.02 43.18
CA GLU A 159 -49.43 -35.10 43.24
C GLU A 159 -48.94 -36.19 44.22
N GLU A 160 -49.85 -37.00 44.76
CA GLU A 160 -49.53 -38.07 45.74
C GLU A 160 -48.45 -39.07 45.22
N ASP A 161 -48.33 -39.24 43.90
CA ASP A 161 -47.36 -40.12 43.24
C ASP A 161 -46.04 -39.43 42.82
N GLY A 162 -45.86 -38.14 43.15
CA GLY A 162 -44.65 -37.35 42.88
C GLY A 162 -44.89 -36.10 42.02
N PRO A 163 -43.90 -35.20 41.89
CA PRO A 163 -44.08 -33.93 41.20
C PRO A 163 -44.20 -34.10 39.68
N THR A 164 -45.36 -33.73 39.11
CA THR A 164 -45.57 -33.68 37.65
C THR A 164 -45.39 -32.25 37.12
N VAL A 165 -44.71 -32.12 35.97
CA VAL A 165 -44.41 -30.81 35.35
C VAL A 165 -45.34 -30.55 34.19
N GLN A 166 -46.34 -29.69 34.38
CA GLN A 166 -47.21 -29.22 33.30
C GLN A 166 -46.65 -27.96 32.64
N ILE A 167 -46.64 -27.94 31.31
CA ILE A 167 -46.26 -26.76 30.50
C ILE A 167 -47.55 -26.08 30.05
N ILE A 168 -47.84 -24.90 30.59
CA ILE A 168 -48.95 -24.07 30.13
C ILE A 168 -48.49 -23.36 28.84
N PRO A 169 -49.06 -23.68 27.67
CA PRO A 169 -48.73 -23.01 26.42
C PRO A 169 -49.17 -21.54 26.46
N LEU A 170 -48.57 -20.72 25.61
CA LEU A 170 -48.93 -19.31 25.48
C LEU A 170 -50.35 -19.17 24.91
N THR A 171 -51.13 -18.25 25.44
CA THR A 171 -52.43 -17.89 24.85
C THR A 171 -52.25 -17.27 23.46
N GLY A 172 -53.28 -17.31 22.60
CA GLY A 172 -53.21 -16.71 21.25
C GLY A 172 -52.79 -15.22 21.27
N LYS A 173 -53.27 -14.46 22.26
CA LYS A 173 -52.87 -13.06 22.49
C LYS A 173 -51.38 -12.93 22.86
N GLU A 174 -50.86 -13.82 23.70
CA GLU A 174 -49.44 -13.82 24.08
C GLU A 174 -48.53 -14.26 22.92
N THR A 175 -48.98 -15.21 22.10
CA THR A 175 -48.27 -15.63 20.89
C THR A 175 -48.21 -14.50 19.87
N HIS A 176 -49.33 -13.80 19.62
CA HIS A 176 -49.34 -12.61 18.75
C HIS A 176 -48.42 -11.51 19.28
N ARG A 177 -48.46 -11.24 20.59
CA ARG A 177 -47.57 -10.26 21.23
C ARG A 177 -46.10 -10.63 21.07
N ASN A 178 -45.74 -11.89 21.26
CA ASN A 178 -44.37 -12.36 21.06
C ASN A 178 -43.91 -12.22 19.61
N ARG A 179 -44.80 -12.42 18.63
CA ARG A 179 -44.50 -12.17 17.22
C ARG A 179 -44.19 -10.70 16.98
N LEU A 180 -44.99 -9.78 17.53
CA LEU A 180 -44.73 -8.34 17.47
C LEU A 180 -43.41 -7.97 18.16
N THR A 181 -43.13 -8.55 19.33
CA THR A 181 -41.84 -8.33 20.03
C THR A 181 -40.65 -8.82 19.20
N ALA A 182 -40.78 -9.95 18.51
CA ALA A 182 -39.73 -10.46 17.62
C ALA A 182 -39.52 -9.55 16.40
N GLN A 183 -40.61 -9.05 15.80
CA GLN A 183 -40.53 -8.06 14.71
C GLN A 183 -39.89 -6.74 15.17
N ALA A 184 -40.26 -6.25 16.35
CA ALA A 184 -39.65 -5.06 16.94
C ALA A 184 -38.16 -5.27 17.24
N LEU A 185 -37.77 -6.45 17.72
CA LEU A 185 -36.36 -6.81 17.94
C LEU A 185 -35.57 -6.75 16.63
N LEU A 186 -36.10 -7.31 15.53
CA LEU A 186 -35.50 -7.21 14.20
C LEU A 186 -35.41 -5.74 13.73
N GLY A 187 -36.44 -4.94 13.97
CA GLY A 187 -36.44 -3.51 13.66
C GLY A 187 -35.37 -2.73 14.43
N VAL A 188 -35.20 -3.00 15.73
CA VAL A 188 -34.14 -2.38 16.54
C VAL A 188 -32.76 -2.84 16.09
N MET A 189 -32.59 -4.12 15.70
CA MET A 189 -31.33 -4.61 15.12
C MET A 189 -31.00 -3.91 13.80
N ALA A 190 -31.98 -3.73 12.92
CA ALA A 190 -31.79 -2.99 11.67
C ALA A 190 -31.44 -1.52 11.93
N LEU A 191 -32.06 -0.89 12.93
CA LEU A 191 -31.76 0.48 13.34
C LEU A 191 -30.35 0.61 13.93
N GLU A 192 -29.94 -0.32 14.80
CA GLU A 192 -28.59 -0.38 15.37
C GLU A 192 -27.55 -0.51 14.27
N LEU A 193 -27.76 -1.46 13.34
CA LEU A 193 -26.89 -1.68 12.20
C LEU A 193 -26.78 -0.42 11.31
N ALA A 194 -27.91 0.21 10.98
CA ALA A 194 -27.91 1.46 10.20
C ALA A 194 -27.14 2.57 10.91
N ALA A 195 -27.34 2.73 12.22
CA ALA A 195 -26.60 3.70 13.02
C ALA A 195 -25.10 3.37 13.07
N SER A 196 -24.71 2.09 13.18
CA SER A 196 -23.30 1.68 13.11
C SER A 196 -22.68 1.99 11.75
N VAL A 197 -23.39 1.75 10.65
CA VAL A 197 -22.93 2.06 9.28
C VAL A 197 -22.77 3.57 9.10
N VAL A 198 -23.67 4.39 9.63
CA VAL A 198 -23.54 5.85 9.59
C VAL A 198 -22.33 6.31 10.40
N VAL A 199 -22.14 5.81 11.63
CA VAL A 199 -20.95 6.12 12.43
C VAL A 199 -19.68 5.72 11.68
N PHE A 200 -19.66 4.53 11.08
CA PHE A 200 -18.55 4.08 10.25
C PHE A 200 -18.32 5.02 9.06
N GLY A 201 -19.35 5.36 8.29
CA GLY A 201 -19.21 6.21 7.09
C GLY A 201 -18.83 7.67 7.38
N VAL A 202 -19.16 8.20 8.56
CA VAL A 202 -18.77 9.57 8.97
C VAL A 202 -17.30 9.63 9.41
N HIS A 203 -16.80 8.58 10.07
CA HIS A 203 -15.43 8.57 10.60
C HIS A 203 -14.42 7.92 9.64
N PHE A 204 -14.87 7.01 8.79
CA PHE A 204 -13.99 6.30 7.87
C PHE A 204 -13.90 7.05 6.54
N GLY A 205 -12.71 7.56 6.23
CA GLY A 205 -12.46 8.21 4.94
C GLY A 205 -12.68 7.25 3.77
N GLY A 206 -13.43 7.70 2.76
CA GLY A 206 -13.65 6.99 1.50
C GLY A 206 -12.86 7.61 0.35
N THR A 207 -12.95 6.99 -0.83
CA THR A 207 -12.50 7.60 -2.08
C THR A 207 -13.65 8.35 -2.74
N ASP A 208 -13.44 9.61 -3.08
CA ASP A 208 -14.41 10.45 -3.79
C ASP A 208 -14.26 10.33 -5.31
N ILE A 209 -15.26 10.81 -6.05
CA ILE A 209 -15.19 10.89 -7.53
C ILE A 209 -14.02 11.78 -7.99
N SER A 210 -13.62 12.78 -7.19
CA SER A 210 -12.41 13.57 -7.42
C SER A 210 -11.12 12.76 -7.34
N ASN A 211 -11.15 11.56 -6.76
CA ASN A 211 -10.00 10.66 -6.66
C ASN A 211 -9.89 9.71 -7.86
N TYR A 212 -10.83 9.77 -8.83
CA TYR A 212 -10.71 9.03 -10.09
C TYR A 212 -9.51 9.52 -10.90
N PRO A 213 -9.00 8.71 -11.85
CA PRO A 213 -7.84 9.08 -12.64
C PRO A 213 -7.94 10.50 -13.23
N ASN A 214 -6.89 11.29 -13.02
CA ASN A 214 -6.74 12.62 -13.60
C ASN A 214 -6.83 12.55 -15.12
N GLY A 215 -7.38 13.60 -15.74
CA GLY A 215 -7.60 13.68 -17.19
C GLY A 215 -8.78 12.85 -17.73
N LYS A 216 -9.35 11.91 -16.96
CA LYS A 216 -10.61 11.20 -17.27
C LYS A 216 -10.64 10.66 -18.73
N GLU A 217 -11.66 11.06 -19.50
CA GLU A 217 -11.87 10.65 -20.89
C GLU A 217 -10.71 11.06 -21.82
N ASP A 218 -10.12 12.24 -21.61
CA ASP A 218 -9.00 12.71 -22.44
C ASP A 218 -7.78 11.80 -22.25
N THR A 219 -7.51 11.36 -21.02
CA THR A 219 -6.44 10.38 -20.75
C THR A 219 -6.70 9.03 -21.39
N VAL A 220 -7.94 8.53 -21.35
CA VAL A 220 -8.31 7.28 -22.02
C VAL A 220 -8.02 7.37 -23.52
N ARG A 221 -8.45 8.45 -24.19
CA ARG A 221 -8.24 8.65 -25.63
C ARG A 221 -6.77 8.81 -26.01
N VAL A 222 -5.99 9.51 -25.19
CA VAL A 222 -4.54 9.62 -25.39
C VAL A 222 -3.86 8.25 -25.28
N LEU A 223 -4.27 7.42 -24.33
CA LEU A 223 -3.76 6.05 -24.18
C LEU A 223 -4.20 5.12 -25.32
N GLU A 224 -5.42 5.28 -25.83
CA GLU A 224 -5.89 4.57 -27.03
C GLU A 224 -5.04 4.94 -28.24
N HIS A 225 -4.80 6.25 -28.46
CA HIS A 225 -3.92 6.71 -29.54
C HIS A 225 -2.49 6.16 -29.41
N MET A 226 -1.92 6.16 -28.19
CA MET A 226 -0.61 5.55 -27.93
C MET A 226 -0.59 4.05 -28.27
N LYS A 227 -1.68 3.32 -27.99
CA LYS A 227 -1.80 1.89 -28.34
C LYS A 227 -1.93 1.68 -29.85
N GLU A 228 -2.60 2.58 -30.56
CA GLU A 228 -2.71 2.55 -32.02
C GLU A 228 -1.35 2.78 -32.70
N LEU A 229 -0.55 3.73 -32.20
CA LEU A 229 0.81 3.99 -32.70
C LEU A 229 1.71 2.75 -32.56
N GLU A 230 1.48 1.94 -31.53
CA GLU A 230 2.29 0.78 -31.18
C GLU A 230 1.61 -0.57 -31.50
N ALA A 231 0.64 -0.58 -32.42
CA ALA A 231 -0.11 -1.80 -32.75
C ALA A 231 0.77 -2.99 -33.20
N ASP A 232 1.91 -2.69 -33.84
CA ASP A 232 2.89 -3.67 -34.34
C ASP A 232 4.11 -3.83 -33.39
N SER A 233 4.11 -3.15 -32.25
CA SER A 233 5.20 -3.14 -31.29
C SER A 233 4.99 -4.25 -30.24
N PRO A 234 5.91 -5.22 -30.10
CA PRO A 234 5.71 -6.33 -29.18
C PRO A 234 5.71 -5.91 -27.71
N PHE A 235 6.47 -4.87 -27.34
CA PHE A 235 6.52 -4.34 -26.00
C PHE A 235 7.18 -2.96 -25.94
N TYR A 236 6.62 -2.07 -25.12
CA TYR A 236 7.16 -0.76 -24.79
C TYR A 236 6.66 -0.35 -23.40
N ARG A 237 7.39 0.55 -22.74
CA ARG A 237 6.90 1.20 -21.52
C ARG A 237 6.46 2.62 -21.78
N ALA A 238 5.49 3.05 -21.01
CA ALA A 238 5.05 4.44 -20.91
C ALA A 238 4.98 4.83 -19.43
N GLU A 239 5.00 6.12 -19.12
CA GLU A 239 4.84 6.59 -17.74
C GLU A 239 4.15 7.95 -17.69
N PHE A 240 3.56 8.33 -16.56
CA PHE A 240 3.07 9.70 -16.40
C PHE A 240 4.23 10.64 -16.04
N THR A 241 4.14 11.90 -16.47
CA THR A 241 5.12 12.94 -16.07
C THR A 241 5.11 13.18 -14.57
N HIS A 242 3.96 12.96 -13.93
CA HIS A 242 3.79 12.96 -12.48
C HIS A 242 2.75 11.93 -12.07
N THR A 243 3.10 11.17 -11.03
CA THR A 243 2.25 10.10 -10.49
C THR A 243 1.08 10.66 -9.69
N GLN A 244 -0.14 10.20 -9.98
CA GLN A 244 -1.31 10.40 -9.11
C GLN A 244 -1.33 9.33 -8.02
N THR A 245 -0.96 8.11 -8.40
CA THR A 245 -0.74 6.97 -7.53
C THR A 245 0.57 6.28 -7.94
N LEU A 246 1.14 5.47 -7.05
CA LEU A 246 2.37 4.71 -7.34
C LEU A 246 2.15 3.46 -8.22
N ASN A 247 0.95 3.29 -8.77
CA ASN A 247 0.56 2.18 -9.65
C ASN A 247 -0.40 2.70 -10.73
N ASP A 248 -0.11 3.87 -11.27
CA ASP A 248 -0.93 4.51 -12.30
C ASP A 248 -1.01 3.67 -13.58
N ASP A 249 0.02 2.88 -13.86
CA ASP A 249 0.09 1.93 -14.96
C ASP A 249 -0.99 0.84 -14.84
N ALA A 250 -1.11 0.20 -13.68
CA ALA A 250 -2.12 -0.81 -13.41
C ALA A 250 -3.53 -0.21 -13.41
N LEU A 251 -3.66 1.04 -12.97
CA LEU A 251 -4.93 1.78 -12.97
C LEU A 251 -5.40 2.13 -14.38
N ASN A 252 -4.48 2.43 -15.30
CA ASN A 252 -4.78 2.92 -16.65
C ASN A 252 -4.52 1.88 -17.77
N GLY A 253 -4.01 0.69 -17.43
CA GLY A 253 -3.86 -0.43 -18.36
C GLY A 253 -2.76 -0.22 -19.40
N PHE A 254 -1.57 0.19 -18.95
CA PHE A 254 -0.32 0.18 -19.73
C PHE A 254 0.84 -0.41 -18.90
N SER A 255 2.00 -0.64 -19.52
CA SER A 255 3.19 -1.15 -18.83
C SER A 255 4.05 0.02 -18.32
N GLY A 256 4.03 0.27 -17.01
CA GLY A 256 4.77 1.37 -16.38
C GLY A 256 6.13 0.97 -15.82
N ILE A 257 6.77 1.95 -15.19
CA ILE A 257 8.01 1.75 -14.40
C ILE A 257 7.71 1.93 -12.92
N THR A 258 7.00 2.98 -12.52
CA THR A 258 6.65 3.25 -11.12
C THR A 258 5.92 2.06 -10.49
N MET A 259 6.34 1.66 -9.29
CA MET A 259 5.69 0.56 -8.58
C MET A 259 5.64 0.79 -7.08
N PHE A 260 4.47 0.58 -6.48
CA PHE A 260 4.32 0.24 -5.07
C PHE A 260 3.81 -1.20 -4.93
N SER A 261 4.53 -2.02 -4.14
CA SER A 261 4.13 -3.38 -3.79
C SER A 261 4.84 -3.84 -2.53
N SER A 262 4.11 -4.54 -1.65
CA SER A 262 4.73 -5.19 -0.47
C SER A 262 5.71 -6.31 -0.84
N SER A 263 5.71 -6.77 -2.09
CA SER A 263 6.63 -7.77 -2.61
C SER A 263 7.67 -7.18 -3.57
N VAL A 264 7.89 -5.86 -3.53
CA VAL A 264 8.89 -5.22 -4.39
C VAL A 264 10.28 -5.82 -4.12
N ASN A 265 11.03 -6.11 -5.17
CA ASN A 265 12.36 -6.68 -5.03
C ASN A 265 13.39 -5.60 -4.68
N VAL A 266 14.13 -5.80 -3.59
CA VAL A 266 15.11 -4.84 -3.08
C VAL A 266 16.23 -4.53 -4.09
N SER A 267 16.66 -5.51 -4.90
CA SER A 267 17.68 -5.29 -5.92
C SER A 267 17.21 -4.31 -7.00
N VAL A 268 15.93 -4.37 -7.36
CA VAL A 268 15.31 -3.42 -8.30
C VAL A 268 15.21 -2.04 -7.68
N THR A 269 14.81 -1.97 -6.41
CA THR A 269 14.78 -0.70 -5.67
C THR A 269 16.16 -0.05 -5.57
N LYS A 270 17.22 -0.84 -5.37
CA LYS A 270 18.61 -0.34 -5.39
C LYS A 270 19.02 0.16 -6.78
N PHE A 271 18.69 -0.56 -7.84
CA PHE A 271 18.96 -0.14 -9.21
C PHE A 271 18.28 1.20 -9.53
N MET A 272 16.99 1.35 -9.19
CA MET A 272 16.27 2.61 -9.38
C MET A 272 16.88 3.75 -8.56
N ALA A 273 17.30 3.49 -7.32
CA ALA A 273 18.00 4.49 -6.49
C ALA A 273 19.36 4.88 -7.08
N ALA A 274 20.11 3.91 -7.63
CA ALA A 274 21.39 4.16 -8.27
C ALA A 274 21.27 5.05 -9.52
N LEU A 275 20.16 4.92 -10.26
CA LEU A 275 19.80 5.79 -11.38
C LEU A 275 19.31 7.20 -10.95
N GLY A 276 19.19 7.47 -9.65
CA GLY A 276 18.75 8.76 -9.11
C GLY A 276 17.24 8.88 -8.89
N TYR A 277 16.47 7.80 -9.01
CA TYR A 277 15.02 7.85 -8.75
C TYR A 277 14.69 7.76 -7.26
N GLY A 278 13.52 8.29 -6.88
CA GLY A 278 12.99 8.22 -5.52
C GLY A 278 12.68 6.78 -5.08
N ALA A 279 13.70 6.08 -4.60
CA ALA A 279 13.68 4.68 -4.25
C ALA A 279 14.51 4.41 -2.99
N LYS A 280 14.04 3.52 -2.12
CA LYS A 280 14.77 3.17 -0.88
C LYS A 280 14.50 1.72 -0.50
N PRO A 281 15.53 0.89 -0.22
CA PRO A 281 15.36 -0.53 0.11
C PRO A 281 14.35 -0.83 1.23
N THR A 282 14.18 0.08 2.19
CA THR A 282 13.23 -0.07 3.30
C THR A 282 11.80 0.37 2.94
N TYR A 283 11.57 0.79 1.71
CA TYR A 283 10.28 1.23 1.20
C TYR A 283 9.77 0.23 0.18
N ASN A 284 8.47 -0.05 0.25
CA ASN A 284 7.76 -0.95 -0.65
C ASN A 284 7.45 -0.26 -2.01
N ARG A 285 8.35 0.59 -2.51
CA ARG A 285 8.18 1.35 -3.76
C ARG A 285 9.48 1.88 -4.38
N TYR A 286 9.37 2.18 -5.66
CA TYR A 286 10.23 3.09 -6.42
C TYR A 286 9.35 3.88 -7.40
N SER A 287 9.71 5.15 -7.64
CA SER A 287 8.93 6.03 -8.52
C SER A 287 9.80 6.55 -9.64
N PHE A 288 9.33 6.40 -10.88
CA PHE A 288 9.90 7.14 -11.98
C PHE A 288 9.35 8.57 -11.91
N GLU A 289 10.24 9.53 -12.08
CA GLU A 289 9.94 10.93 -12.37
C GLU A 289 10.93 11.34 -13.46
N GLU A 290 10.65 12.37 -14.26
CA GLU A 290 11.62 12.80 -15.28
C GLU A 290 12.90 13.33 -14.59
N ALA A 291 13.91 12.45 -14.48
CA ALA A 291 15.10 12.64 -13.64
C ALA A 291 16.35 12.98 -14.46
N SER A 292 16.68 12.10 -15.40
CA SER A 292 17.90 12.19 -16.22
C SER A 292 17.67 11.51 -17.57
N PRO A 293 18.09 12.15 -18.69
CA PRO A 293 18.15 11.50 -19.98
C PRO A 293 18.93 10.20 -20.03
N VAL A 294 20.08 10.12 -19.35
CA VAL A 294 20.90 8.89 -19.29
C VAL A 294 20.15 7.78 -18.56
N ALA A 295 19.54 8.07 -17.41
CA ALA A 295 18.80 7.07 -16.64
C ALA A 295 17.62 6.49 -17.44
N ALA A 296 16.91 7.33 -18.22
CA ALA A 296 15.78 6.91 -19.03
C ALA A 296 16.14 5.89 -20.12
N LEU A 297 17.37 5.92 -20.66
CA LEU A 297 17.85 4.99 -21.69
C LEU A 297 17.73 3.53 -21.25
N PHE A 298 17.99 3.25 -19.97
CA PHE A 298 18.09 1.90 -19.44
C PHE A 298 16.75 1.35 -18.93
N LEU A 299 15.63 1.99 -19.25
CA LEU A 299 14.31 1.60 -18.71
C LEU A 299 13.28 1.21 -19.77
N ASN A 300 13.65 1.15 -21.05
CA ASN A 300 12.72 0.87 -22.15
C ASN A 300 11.49 1.82 -22.18
N LEU A 301 11.70 3.08 -21.78
CA LEU A 301 10.67 4.11 -21.71
C LEU A 301 10.50 4.79 -23.07
N LYS A 302 9.38 4.52 -23.74
CA LYS A 302 9.07 5.11 -25.05
C LYS A 302 8.21 6.37 -24.96
N TYR A 303 7.25 6.38 -24.05
CA TYR A 303 6.29 7.48 -23.93
C TYR A 303 6.21 8.04 -22.52
N MET A 304 5.94 9.34 -22.43
CA MET A 304 5.44 9.97 -21.21
C MET A 304 4.08 10.62 -21.46
N ILE A 305 3.22 10.65 -20.44
CA ILE A 305 1.91 11.31 -20.52
C ILE A 305 1.83 12.43 -19.49
N SER A 306 1.69 13.67 -19.96
CA SER A 306 1.35 14.81 -19.10
C SER A 306 -0.18 14.92 -18.98
N ARG A 307 -0.70 15.13 -17.76
CA ARG A 307 -2.15 15.26 -17.49
C ARG A 307 -2.58 16.66 -17.03
N ASN A 308 -1.61 17.54 -16.77
CA ASN A 308 -1.84 18.88 -16.21
C ASN A 308 -1.61 20.01 -17.22
N GLY A 309 -1.34 19.67 -18.49
CA GLY A 309 -1.02 20.62 -19.56
C GLY A 309 0.44 21.13 -19.51
N THR A 310 1.19 20.84 -18.46
CA THR A 310 2.60 21.22 -18.36
C THR A 310 3.44 20.24 -19.15
N VAL A 311 4.16 20.74 -20.15
CA VAL A 311 5.17 20.00 -20.89
C VAL A 311 6.50 20.73 -20.67
N ARG A 312 7.50 19.99 -20.19
CA ARG A 312 8.84 20.53 -19.97
C ARG A 312 9.52 20.76 -21.31
N ASP A 313 10.30 21.83 -21.41
CA ASP A 313 11.15 22.09 -22.57
C ASP A 313 12.34 21.11 -22.55
N SER A 314 12.18 19.95 -23.17
CA SER A 314 13.15 18.84 -23.12
C SER A 314 13.38 18.29 -24.52
N ASN A 315 14.63 18.12 -24.94
CA ASN A 315 14.94 17.48 -26.22
C ASN A 315 14.65 15.97 -26.21
N LEU A 316 14.53 15.37 -25.02
CA LEU A 316 14.29 13.95 -24.83
C LEU A 316 12.82 13.59 -25.06
N PHE A 317 11.89 14.34 -24.47
CA PHE A 317 10.45 14.04 -24.54
C PHE A 317 9.71 15.12 -25.33
N GLN A 318 9.33 14.78 -26.57
CA GLN A 318 8.69 15.71 -27.50
C GLN A 318 7.20 15.42 -27.66
N PRO A 319 6.32 16.43 -27.73
CA PRO A 319 4.89 16.22 -27.87
C PRO A 319 4.53 15.64 -29.23
N VAL A 320 3.76 14.55 -29.23
CA VAL A 320 3.29 13.87 -30.46
C VAL A 320 1.77 13.86 -30.61
N TYR A 321 1.04 13.98 -29.50
CA TYR A 321 -0.42 14.06 -29.51
C TYR A 321 -0.91 14.85 -28.30
N ASN A 322 -1.91 15.72 -28.49
CA ASN A 322 -2.51 16.51 -27.41
C ASN A 322 -4.03 16.50 -27.53
N LEU A 323 -4.68 16.31 -26.38
CA LEU A 323 -6.13 16.42 -26.23
C LEU A 323 -6.44 17.10 -24.89
N GLY A 324 -6.95 18.33 -24.95
CA GLY A 324 -7.20 19.14 -23.76
C GLY A 324 -5.90 19.39 -22.98
N ASN A 325 -5.91 19.07 -21.68
CA ASN A 325 -4.73 19.18 -20.81
C ASN A 325 -3.87 17.91 -20.79
N VAL A 326 -4.18 16.91 -21.63
CA VAL A 326 -3.43 15.66 -21.69
C VAL A 326 -2.56 15.63 -22.94
N THR A 327 -1.26 15.44 -22.75
CA THR A 327 -0.28 15.41 -23.85
C THR A 327 0.53 14.13 -23.79
N LEU A 328 0.57 13.42 -24.92
CA LEU A 328 1.49 12.31 -25.16
C LEU A 328 2.84 12.87 -25.63
N LEU A 329 3.90 12.45 -24.97
CA LEU A 329 5.28 12.80 -25.26
C LEU A 329 6.02 11.53 -25.69
N GLU A 330 6.80 11.61 -26.77
CA GLU A 330 7.64 10.52 -27.27
C GLU A 330 9.11 10.75 -26.90
N ASN A 331 9.78 9.68 -26.47
CA ASN A 331 11.21 9.67 -26.18
C ASN A 331 12.04 9.61 -27.48
N THR A 332 12.74 10.69 -27.79
CA THR A 332 13.59 10.80 -28.99
C THR A 332 14.88 9.96 -28.91
N ALA A 333 15.25 9.50 -27.71
CA ALA A 333 16.40 8.63 -27.46
C ALA A 333 15.97 7.22 -26.99
N TYR A 334 14.80 6.75 -27.42
CA TYR A 334 14.28 5.43 -27.03
C TYR A 334 15.25 4.28 -27.33
N LEU A 335 15.40 3.38 -26.35
CA LEU A 335 16.05 2.07 -26.50
C LEU A 335 15.04 0.94 -26.21
N PRO A 336 15.06 -0.15 -27.01
CA PRO A 336 14.16 -1.29 -26.82
C PRO A 336 14.50 -2.08 -25.55
N LEU A 337 13.70 -3.11 -25.25
CA LEU A 337 13.79 -3.90 -24.01
C LEU A 337 15.19 -4.50 -23.79
N GLY A 338 15.89 -4.82 -24.87
CA GLY A 338 17.30 -5.19 -24.83
C GLY A 338 18.08 -4.63 -26.01
N PHE A 339 19.37 -4.40 -25.80
CA PHE A 339 20.31 -3.85 -26.77
C PHE A 339 21.75 -4.21 -26.38
N LEU A 340 22.66 -4.24 -27.34
CA LEU A 340 24.07 -4.52 -27.05
C LEU A 340 24.78 -3.29 -26.48
N THR A 341 25.66 -3.54 -25.51
CA THR A 341 26.56 -2.58 -24.89
C THR A 341 28.00 -3.11 -24.90
N ARG A 342 28.93 -2.24 -24.49
CA ARG A 342 30.29 -2.65 -24.13
C ARG A 342 30.28 -3.65 -22.96
N GLU A 343 31.29 -4.51 -22.88
CA GLU A 343 31.39 -5.57 -21.86
C GLU A 343 31.70 -5.00 -20.46
N GLU A 344 32.37 -3.85 -20.42
CA GLU A 344 32.76 -3.13 -19.20
C GLU A 344 31.55 -2.83 -18.31
N LEU A 345 30.35 -2.67 -18.89
CA LEU A 345 29.10 -2.47 -18.15
C LEU A 345 28.82 -3.60 -17.15
N ALA A 346 29.24 -4.84 -17.44
CA ALA A 346 29.04 -5.97 -16.52
C ALA A 346 29.78 -5.82 -15.18
N SER A 347 30.80 -4.95 -15.13
CA SER A 347 31.58 -4.68 -13.92
C SER A 347 30.97 -3.57 -13.04
N LEU A 348 30.01 -2.81 -13.57
CA LEU A 348 29.37 -1.73 -12.84
C LEU A 348 28.43 -2.28 -11.76
N SER A 349 28.65 -1.85 -10.51
CA SER A 349 27.82 -2.26 -9.38
C SER A 349 26.87 -1.16 -8.94
N VAL A 350 25.61 -1.52 -8.68
CA VAL A 350 24.62 -0.60 -8.07
C VAL A 350 24.90 -0.28 -6.61
N ASP A 351 25.86 -0.98 -5.99
CA ASP A 351 26.36 -0.70 -4.64
C ASP A 351 27.65 0.18 -4.67
N ASP A 352 28.01 0.73 -5.84
CA ASP A 352 29.12 1.68 -5.97
C ASP A 352 28.92 2.93 -5.07
N PRO A 353 29.99 3.49 -4.47
CA PRO A 353 29.87 4.68 -3.62
C PRO A 353 29.26 5.91 -4.30
N SER A 354 29.32 5.98 -5.63
CA SER A 354 28.72 7.05 -6.42
C SER A 354 27.25 6.80 -6.78
N ALA A 355 26.68 5.63 -6.47
CA ALA A 355 25.30 5.28 -6.80
C ALA A 355 24.31 6.38 -6.35
N GLY A 356 23.43 6.79 -7.27
CA GLY A 356 22.50 7.89 -7.04
C GLY A 356 23.09 9.27 -7.32
N SER A 357 24.24 9.38 -7.98
CA SER A 357 24.86 10.66 -8.37
C SER A 357 25.11 10.77 -9.87
N PHE A 358 25.38 11.98 -10.36
CA PHE A 358 25.80 12.19 -11.76
C PHE A 358 27.11 11.47 -12.11
N GLN A 359 27.97 11.21 -11.13
CA GLN A 359 29.19 10.41 -11.34
C GLN A 359 28.84 8.96 -11.68
N PHE A 360 27.84 8.37 -11.02
CA PHE A 360 27.37 7.02 -11.37
C PHE A 360 26.74 6.99 -12.76
N LEU A 361 25.95 8.01 -13.13
CA LEU A 361 25.38 8.11 -14.47
C LEU A 361 26.47 8.28 -15.55
N ASN A 362 27.55 9.01 -15.26
CA ASN A 362 28.72 9.09 -16.13
C ASN A 362 29.40 7.72 -16.28
N LEU A 363 29.63 7.01 -15.17
CA LEU A 363 30.21 5.66 -15.19
C LEU A 363 29.32 4.66 -15.94
N LEU A 364 28.01 4.72 -15.74
CA LEU A 364 27.01 3.90 -16.45
C LEU A 364 27.09 4.14 -17.96
N PHE A 365 27.05 5.41 -18.37
CA PHE A 365 27.08 5.77 -19.77
C PHE A 365 28.42 5.41 -20.43
N GLN A 366 29.54 5.71 -19.77
CA GLN A 366 30.88 5.34 -20.21
C GLN A 366 31.03 3.83 -20.33
N SER A 367 30.61 3.06 -19.33
CA SER A 367 30.76 1.60 -19.33
C SER A 367 29.85 0.93 -20.37
N ALA A 368 28.73 1.55 -20.73
CA ALA A 368 27.83 1.04 -21.76
C ALA A 368 28.29 1.38 -23.19
N THR A 369 28.91 2.54 -23.39
CA THR A 369 29.22 3.09 -24.74
C THR A 369 30.70 3.03 -25.11
N GLY A 370 31.60 3.06 -24.11
CA GLY A 370 33.05 3.22 -24.29
C GLY A 370 33.51 4.68 -24.44
N LEU A 371 32.60 5.66 -24.33
CA LEU A 371 32.95 7.07 -24.45
C LEU A 371 33.65 7.58 -23.18
N GLU A 372 34.91 7.99 -23.30
CA GLU A 372 35.71 8.47 -22.16
C GLU A 372 35.32 9.88 -21.68
N THR A 373 34.67 10.67 -22.53
CA THR A 373 34.21 12.02 -22.15
C THR A 373 32.96 11.90 -21.28
N PRO A 374 32.93 12.52 -20.08
CA PRO A 374 31.75 12.49 -19.23
C PRO A 374 30.54 13.13 -19.92
N VAL A 375 29.40 12.45 -19.87
CA VAL A 375 28.15 12.92 -20.48
C VAL A 375 27.47 14.01 -19.64
N TYR A 376 27.73 14.04 -18.33
CA TYR A 376 27.32 15.09 -17.41
C TYR A 376 28.53 15.87 -16.89
N ARG A 377 28.41 17.19 -16.93
CA ARG A 377 29.35 18.13 -16.29
C ARG A 377 28.67 18.74 -15.07
N GLN A 378 29.20 18.44 -13.88
CA GLN A 378 28.66 19.00 -12.64
C GLN A 378 28.96 20.50 -12.52
N ILE A 379 28.07 21.19 -11.81
CA ILE A 379 28.22 22.58 -11.41
C ILE A 379 28.88 22.60 -10.03
N ASP A 380 29.90 23.44 -9.86
CA ASP A 380 30.74 23.41 -8.65
C ASP A 380 30.61 24.69 -7.80
N GLN A 381 29.74 25.63 -8.20
CA GLN A 381 29.56 26.91 -7.53
C GLN A 381 28.10 27.12 -7.15
N TYR A 382 27.86 27.22 -5.84
CA TYR A 382 26.52 27.40 -5.27
C TYR A 382 26.50 28.56 -4.29
N THR A 383 25.34 29.21 -4.18
CA THR A 383 25.06 30.21 -3.15
C THR A 383 23.79 29.84 -2.40
N ALA A 384 23.88 29.73 -1.09
CA ALA A 384 22.73 29.55 -0.22
C ALA A 384 22.27 30.87 0.40
N SER A 385 20.96 31.04 0.54
CA SER A 385 20.32 32.19 1.17
C SER A 385 19.08 31.76 1.96
N SER A 386 18.55 32.66 2.80
CA SER A 386 17.26 32.50 3.46
C SER A 386 16.44 33.78 3.36
N ASP A 387 15.12 33.64 3.27
CA ASP A 387 14.19 34.78 3.21
C ASP A 387 13.79 35.32 4.59
N ALA A 388 14.05 34.55 5.65
CA ALA A 388 13.75 34.89 7.03
C ALA A 388 15.03 35.05 7.86
N GLN A 389 15.13 36.17 8.59
CA GLN A 389 16.25 36.47 9.50
C GLN A 389 16.38 35.48 10.66
N SER A 390 15.28 34.81 11.03
CA SER A 390 15.23 33.77 12.07
C SER A 390 15.62 32.39 11.55
N ILE A 391 16.09 32.27 10.31
CA ILE A 391 16.71 31.07 9.78
C ILE A 391 18.21 31.30 9.67
N SER A 392 18.97 30.53 10.45
CA SER A 392 20.43 30.51 10.36
C SER A 392 20.86 29.42 9.38
N ILE A 393 21.77 29.74 8.47
CA ILE A 393 22.32 28.80 7.49
C ILE A 393 23.83 28.72 7.57
N SER A 394 24.38 27.56 7.22
CA SER A 394 25.81 27.34 7.01
C SER A 394 25.98 26.51 5.76
N GLN A 395 26.69 27.07 4.79
CA GLN A 395 26.88 26.47 3.47
C GLN A 395 28.31 26.02 3.23
N ARG A 396 28.48 25.13 2.26
CA ARG A 396 29.75 24.88 1.58
C ARG A 396 29.60 25.45 0.18
N VAL A 397 30.53 26.26 -0.32
CA VAL A 397 30.36 26.92 -1.64
C VAL A 397 30.63 25.93 -2.79
N THR A 398 31.58 25.02 -2.60
CA THR A 398 32.05 24.04 -3.60
C THR A 398 31.17 22.80 -3.71
N SER A 399 30.03 22.79 -3.02
CA SER A 399 29.06 21.69 -3.02
C SER A 399 27.72 22.32 -2.63
N GLY A 400 26.59 22.05 -3.28
CA GLY A 400 25.32 22.67 -2.89
C GLY A 400 24.75 22.18 -1.55
N TYR A 401 25.60 21.85 -0.58
CA TYR A 401 25.28 21.52 0.79
C TYR A 401 25.02 22.77 1.63
N CYS A 402 23.88 22.77 2.32
CA CYS A 402 23.50 23.78 3.30
C CYS A 402 22.88 23.10 4.54
N SER A 403 23.40 23.42 5.72
CA SER A 403 22.71 23.12 6.99
C SER A 403 21.97 24.34 7.49
N TYR A 404 20.77 24.15 8.05
CA TYR A 404 19.93 25.23 8.55
C TYR A 404 19.36 24.94 9.94
N THR A 405 19.07 26.00 10.70
CA THR A 405 18.21 25.97 11.89
C THR A 405 17.19 27.10 11.78
N SER A 406 15.91 26.72 11.78
CA SER A 406 14.77 27.61 11.62
C SER A 406 14.04 27.83 12.96
N GLU A 407 14.03 29.07 13.43
CA GLU A 407 13.14 29.55 14.51
C GLU A 407 11.91 30.28 13.95
N ALA A 408 11.81 30.40 12.62
CA ALA A 408 10.68 31.03 11.94
C ALA A 408 9.43 30.14 11.97
N ASP A 409 8.24 30.71 12.08
CA ASP A 409 6.98 29.96 11.90
C ASP A 409 6.93 29.30 10.50
N THR A 410 7.41 30.01 9.49
CA THR A 410 7.64 29.56 8.12
C THR A 410 8.77 30.39 7.48
N GLY A 411 9.50 29.80 6.54
CA GLY A 411 10.48 30.49 5.71
C GLY A 411 11.18 29.51 4.78
N ASP A 412 11.84 30.04 3.76
CA ASP A 412 12.48 29.26 2.71
C ASP A 412 14.01 29.40 2.80
N VAL A 413 14.71 28.28 2.66
CA VAL A 413 16.17 28.23 2.45
C VAL A 413 16.42 27.90 0.98
N SER A 414 17.08 28.80 0.29
CA SER A 414 17.33 28.70 -1.15
C SER A 414 18.78 28.31 -1.43
N ILE A 415 18.98 27.45 -2.42
CA ILE A 415 20.30 27.12 -2.97
C ILE A 415 20.26 27.43 -4.47
N SER A 416 21.14 28.32 -4.90
CA SER A 416 21.16 28.85 -6.26
C SER A 416 22.49 28.63 -6.97
N PHE A 417 22.44 28.57 -8.29
CA PHE A 417 23.61 28.48 -9.16
C PHE A 417 23.32 29.07 -10.55
N THR A 418 24.38 29.47 -11.25
CA THR A 418 24.32 29.95 -12.63
C THR A 418 24.66 28.83 -13.60
N VAL A 419 23.88 28.68 -14.66
CA VAL A 419 24.12 27.68 -15.71
C VAL A 419 25.36 28.07 -16.53
N PRO A 420 26.43 27.23 -16.59
CA PRO A 420 27.70 27.62 -17.20
C PRO A 420 27.75 27.46 -18.73
N GLN A 421 26.84 26.66 -19.30
CA GLN A 421 26.76 26.38 -20.73
C GLN A 421 25.33 25.95 -21.10
N ASP A 422 24.95 26.16 -22.36
CA ASP A 422 23.65 25.70 -22.88
C ASP A 422 23.53 24.17 -22.79
N GLY A 423 22.36 23.68 -22.41
CA GLY A 423 22.07 22.24 -22.38
C GLY A 423 20.93 21.85 -21.45
N GLU A 424 20.70 20.55 -21.34
CA GLU A 424 19.73 20.03 -20.38
C GLU A 424 20.31 20.02 -18.97
N VAL A 425 19.65 20.68 -18.03
CA VAL A 425 20.08 20.74 -16.62
C VAL A 425 19.29 19.73 -15.81
N CYS A 426 20.00 18.90 -15.06
CA CYS A 426 19.41 17.97 -14.09
C CYS A 426 19.87 18.33 -12.68
N LEU A 427 19.00 18.12 -11.70
CA LEU A 427 19.28 18.28 -10.28
C LEU A 427 19.25 16.92 -9.59
N ASP A 428 20.07 16.76 -8.56
CA ASP A 428 20.00 15.71 -7.55
C ASP A 428 19.74 16.41 -6.20
N LEU A 429 18.61 16.08 -5.58
CA LEU A 429 18.13 16.72 -4.36
C LEU A 429 18.16 15.75 -3.18
N SER A 430 18.72 16.20 -2.08
CA SER A 430 18.78 15.47 -0.81
C SER A 430 18.41 16.37 0.37
N ALA A 431 17.59 15.85 1.29
CA ALA A 431 17.29 16.56 2.53
C ALA A 431 17.05 15.62 3.69
N SER A 432 17.50 16.03 4.88
CA SER A 432 17.21 15.30 6.13
C SER A 432 15.75 15.36 6.58
N LYS A 433 14.97 16.30 6.02
CA LYS A 433 13.59 16.58 6.40
C LYS A 433 12.69 16.53 5.18
N ARG A 434 11.46 16.08 5.40
CA ARG A 434 10.42 16.10 4.36
C ARG A 434 9.92 17.53 4.19
N ASN A 435 10.44 18.21 3.18
CA ASN A 435 10.14 19.61 2.87
C ASN A 435 9.50 19.72 1.49
N SER A 436 8.64 20.73 1.32
CA SER A 436 8.26 21.19 0.00
C SER A 436 9.38 22.05 -0.57
N PHE A 437 9.62 21.95 -1.87
CA PHE A 437 10.58 22.80 -2.57
C PHE A 437 9.95 23.37 -3.83
N THR A 438 10.43 24.54 -4.22
CA THR A 438 10.10 25.19 -5.49
C THR A 438 11.37 25.44 -6.26
N VAL A 439 11.37 25.13 -7.55
CA VAL A 439 12.47 25.48 -8.44
C VAL A 439 12.09 26.71 -9.24
N TYR A 440 12.96 27.73 -9.23
CA TYR A 440 12.83 28.93 -10.02
C TYR A 440 13.92 28.97 -11.09
N LYS A 441 13.58 29.48 -12.28
CA LYS A 441 14.50 29.80 -13.36
C LYS A 441 14.32 31.28 -13.70
N ASN A 442 15.37 32.07 -13.53
CA ASN A 442 15.35 33.53 -13.72
C ASN A 442 14.22 34.23 -12.94
N GLY A 443 13.90 33.71 -11.74
CA GLY A 443 12.84 34.23 -10.86
C GLY A 443 11.42 33.73 -11.18
N GLU A 444 11.21 32.98 -12.27
CA GLU A 444 9.92 32.35 -12.60
C GLU A 444 9.84 30.93 -12.02
N SER A 445 8.73 30.59 -11.37
CA SER A 445 8.52 29.26 -10.80
C SER A 445 8.32 28.22 -11.91
N LEU A 446 9.17 27.20 -11.93
CA LEU A 446 9.07 26.07 -12.86
C LEU A 446 8.18 24.95 -12.29
N LEU A 447 8.40 24.59 -11.03
CA LEU A 447 7.67 23.51 -10.36
C LEU A 447 7.73 23.67 -8.84
N THR A 448 6.71 23.12 -8.17
CA THR A 448 6.67 22.99 -6.71
C THR A 448 6.29 21.57 -6.35
N GLU A 449 7.13 20.91 -5.56
CA GLU A 449 6.95 19.52 -5.19
C GLU A 449 7.20 19.28 -3.70
N THR A 450 6.77 18.12 -3.19
CA THR A 450 7.11 17.68 -1.83
C THR A 450 8.08 16.51 -1.88
N MET A 451 9.33 16.75 -1.49
CA MET A 451 10.36 15.72 -1.52
C MET A 451 10.10 14.66 -0.45
N SER A 452 9.85 13.42 -0.87
CA SER A 452 9.61 12.29 0.05
C SER A 452 10.84 11.41 0.25
N LEU A 453 11.74 11.39 -0.72
CA LEU A 453 13.01 10.65 -0.77
C LEU A 453 13.99 11.52 -1.55
N ASP A 454 15.28 11.28 -1.35
CA ASP A 454 16.31 11.86 -2.22
C ASP A 454 16.04 11.40 -3.66
N GLN A 455 16.15 12.32 -4.61
CA GLN A 455 15.77 12.07 -6.01
C GLN A 455 16.37 13.11 -6.95
N MET A 456 16.58 12.69 -8.19
CA MET A 456 16.90 13.55 -9.31
C MET A 456 15.66 14.06 -10.03
N LEU A 457 15.78 15.23 -10.64
CA LEU A 457 14.79 15.80 -11.56
C LEU A 457 15.48 16.52 -12.74
N SER A 458 14.88 16.48 -13.92
CA SER A 458 15.27 17.33 -15.05
C SER A 458 14.58 18.69 -14.97
N LEU A 459 15.31 19.76 -15.30
CA LEU A 459 14.77 21.09 -15.51
C LEU A 459 14.50 21.37 -16.99
N GLY A 460 14.95 20.48 -17.88
CA GLY A 460 14.90 20.70 -19.32
C GLY A 460 16.02 21.62 -19.80
N GLN A 461 15.83 22.23 -20.96
CA GLN A 461 16.80 23.10 -21.60
C GLN A 461 17.01 24.40 -20.80
N CYS A 462 18.27 24.71 -20.54
CA CYS A 462 18.71 25.98 -19.97
C CYS A 462 19.78 26.60 -20.85
N ALA A 463 19.81 27.93 -20.88
CA ALA A 463 20.82 28.72 -21.55
C ALA A 463 21.93 29.11 -20.57
N THR A 464 23.11 29.37 -21.11
CA THR A 464 24.25 29.94 -20.39
C THR A 464 23.83 31.25 -19.71
N GLY A 465 24.08 31.35 -18.41
CA GLY A 465 23.72 32.52 -17.61
C GLY A 465 22.30 32.48 -17.02
N ASP A 466 21.51 31.43 -17.29
CA ASP A 466 20.26 31.21 -16.54
C ASP A 466 20.58 31.02 -15.05
N GLU A 467 19.83 31.70 -14.20
CA GLU A 467 19.92 31.59 -12.73
C GLU A 467 18.88 30.60 -12.24
N ILE A 468 19.34 29.52 -11.62
CA ILE A 468 18.48 28.50 -11.01
C ILE A 468 18.49 28.67 -9.50
N GLU A 469 17.31 28.66 -8.89
CA GLU A 469 17.13 28.70 -7.44
C GLU A 469 16.24 27.54 -7.00
N VAL A 470 16.69 26.76 -6.01
CA VAL A 470 15.91 25.71 -5.36
C VAL A 470 15.57 26.15 -3.95
N ALA A 471 14.34 26.59 -3.73
CA ALA A 471 13.84 27.09 -2.45
C ALA A 471 13.15 25.99 -1.65
N PHE A 472 13.70 25.61 -0.50
CA PHE A 472 13.13 24.60 0.40
C PHE A 472 12.38 25.26 1.55
N ARG A 473 11.11 24.91 1.72
CA ARG A 473 10.30 25.41 2.83
C ARG A 473 10.60 24.70 4.14
N CYS A 474 11.09 25.47 5.10
CA CYS A 474 11.41 25.00 6.44
C CYS A 474 10.25 25.23 7.41
N LYS A 475 10.15 24.38 8.43
CA LYS A 475 9.13 24.47 9.49
C LYS A 475 9.68 25.16 10.74
N ALA A 476 8.77 25.57 11.61
CA ALA A 476 9.10 26.09 12.93
C ALA A 476 9.88 25.09 13.79
N ASN A 477 10.95 25.57 14.42
CA ASN A 477 11.83 24.81 15.31
C ASN A 477 12.45 23.58 14.63
N GLU A 478 12.87 23.73 13.38
CA GLU A 478 13.45 22.66 12.57
C GLU A 478 14.95 22.90 12.32
N THR A 479 15.75 21.87 12.58
CA THR A 479 17.14 21.78 12.14
C THR A 479 17.26 20.70 11.08
N GLY A 480 17.98 20.99 10.00
CA GLY A 480 18.17 20.06 8.90
C GLY A 480 19.39 20.36 8.04
N ARG A 481 19.61 19.46 7.08
CA ARG A 481 20.53 19.62 5.95
C ARG A 481 19.77 19.51 4.64
N LEU A 482 20.24 20.26 3.66
CA LEU A 482 19.81 20.31 2.27
C LEU A 482 21.05 20.14 1.41
N GLU A 483 20.92 19.45 0.30
CA GLU A 483 21.98 19.28 -0.67
C GLU A 483 21.38 19.31 -2.07
N VAL A 484 21.91 20.20 -2.92
CA VAL A 484 21.59 20.31 -4.33
C VAL A 484 22.86 20.06 -5.11
N THR A 485 22.85 19.02 -5.92
CA THR A 485 23.88 18.81 -6.94
C THR A 485 23.23 19.05 -8.30
N ALA A 486 23.91 19.76 -9.20
CA ALA A 486 23.39 20.07 -10.52
C ALA A 486 24.41 19.68 -11.58
N ALA A 487 23.94 19.23 -12.73
CA ALA A 487 24.79 18.91 -13.87
C ALA A 487 24.13 19.31 -15.18
N VAL A 488 24.96 19.69 -16.15
CA VAL A 488 24.55 19.96 -17.52
C VAL A 488 24.90 18.74 -18.38
N LEU A 489 23.93 18.24 -19.13
CA LEU A 489 24.13 17.17 -20.12
C LEU A 489 24.87 17.72 -21.34
N ASP A 490 25.95 17.04 -21.75
CA ASP A 490 26.60 17.28 -23.03
C ASP A 490 25.82 16.56 -24.14
N SER A 491 24.98 17.31 -24.86
CA SER A 491 24.13 16.79 -25.92
C SER A 491 24.90 16.07 -27.04
N THR A 492 26.17 16.44 -27.29
CA THR A 492 26.98 15.80 -28.33
C THR A 492 27.38 14.40 -27.90
N VAL A 493 27.94 14.29 -26.69
CA VAL A 493 28.36 13.01 -26.09
C VAL A 493 27.14 12.09 -25.90
N PHE A 494 26.03 12.65 -25.43
CA PHE A 494 24.78 11.91 -25.25
C PHE A 494 24.27 11.33 -26.57
N GLN A 495 24.15 12.15 -27.62
CA GLN A 495 23.66 11.67 -28.92
C GLN A 495 24.61 10.65 -29.57
N GLU A 496 25.92 10.81 -29.41
CA GLU A 496 26.90 9.84 -29.90
C GLU A 496 26.71 8.48 -29.23
N GLY A 497 26.60 8.44 -27.90
CA GLY A 497 26.37 7.19 -27.19
C GLY A 497 24.99 6.58 -27.47
N VAL A 498 23.93 7.39 -27.62
CA VAL A 498 22.61 6.89 -28.03
C VAL A 498 22.67 6.25 -29.40
N ARG A 499 23.32 6.87 -30.38
CA ARG A 499 23.49 6.28 -31.72
C ARG A 499 24.29 4.98 -31.67
N PHE A 500 25.27 4.85 -30.78
CA PHE A 500 25.99 3.60 -30.57
C PHE A 500 25.05 2.51 -30.03
N LEU A 501 24.31 2.78 -28.96
CA LEU A 501 23.41 1.81 -28.33
C LEU A 501 22.22 1.40 -29.22
N GLN A 502 21.80 2.27 -30.14
CA GLN A 502 20.72 1.98 -31.11
C GLN A 502 21.15 1.10 -32.29
N GLN A 503 22.45 0.82 -32.50
CA GLN A 503 22.91 0.07 -33.67
C GLN A 503 22.57 -1.42 -33.63
N ALA A 504 22.48 -2.02 -32.44
CA ALA A 504 22.26 -3.45 -32.27
C ALA A 504 21.17 -3.73 -31.22
N PRO A 505 19.90 -3.40 -31.52
CA PRO A 505 18.78 -3.72 -30.65
C PRO A 505 18.46 -5.22 -30.65
N MET A 506 17.90 -5.71 -29.55
CA MET A 506 17.25 -7.02 -29.53
C MET A 506 15.86 -6.90 -30.16
N GLU A 507 15.63 -7.66 -31.23
CA GLU A 507 14.32 -7.77 -31.87
C GLU A 507 13.48 -8.83 -31.13
N ILE A 508 12.39 -8.40 -30.49
CA ILE A 508 11.49 -9.31 -29.79
C ILE A 508 10.64 -10.06 -30.82
N GLN A 509 10.68 -11.39 -30.77
CA GLN A 509 9.89 -12.27 -31.63
C GLN A 509 8.60 -12.75 -30.96
N SER A 510 8.68 -13.03 -29.66
CA SER A 510 7.51 -13.42 -28.88
C SER A 510 7.70 -13.08 -27.41
N MET A 511 6.61 -12.70 -26.75
CA MET A 511 6.61 -12.34 -25.33
C MET A 511 5.32 -12.82 -24.66
N SER A 512 5.46 -13.29 -23.43
CA SER A 512 4.37 -13.58 -22.50
C SER A 512 4.76 -13.06 -21.10
N SER A 513 3.88 -13.21 -20.12
CA SER A 513 4.20 -12.84 -18.74
C SER A 513 5.34 -13.66 -18.12
N THR A 514 5.70 -14.80 -18.70
CA THR A 514 6.73 -15.72 -18.15
C THR A 514 7.78 -16.15 -19.17
N SER A 515 7.77 -15.61 -20.37
CA SER A 515 8.75 -15.94 -21.40
C SER A 515 8.99 -14.78 -22.35
N LEU A 516 10.22 -14.63 -22.81
CA LEU A 516 10.60 -13.71 -23.87
C LEU A 516 11.53 -14.45 -24.83
N THR A 517 11.34 -14.29 -26.13
CA THR A 517 12.30 -14.73 -27.14
C THR A 517 12.55 -13.61 -28.11
N GLY A 518 13.82 -13.36 -28.39
CA GLY A 518 14.22 -12.38 -29.40
C GLY A 518 15.54 -12.76 -30.06
N THR A 519 15.90 -11.98 -31.07
CA THR A 519 17.18 -12.13 -31.77
C THR A 519 18.03 -10.88 -31.62
N VAL A 520 19.33 -11.10 -31.51
CA VAL A 520 20.34 -10.04 -31.50
C VAL A 520 21.45 -10.40 -32.45
N GLU A 521 22.06 -9.40 -33.07
CA GLU A 521 23.20 -9.56 -33.97
C GLU A 521 24.39 -8.78 -33.41
N ALA A 522 25.39 -9.51 -32.94
CA ALA A 522 26.63 -8.95 -32.39
C ALA A 522 27.72 -8.95 -33.45
N THR A 523 28.22 -7.78 -33.83
CA THR A 523 29.34 -7.63 -34.76
C THR A 523 30.70 -7.71 -34.08
N GLU A 524 30.73 -7.53 -32.75
CA GLU A 524 31.89 -7.63 -31.88
C GLU A 524 31.51 -8.27 -30.53
N SER A 525 32.50 -8.56 -29.67
CA SER A 525 32.23 -9.05 -28.31
C SER A 525 31.47 -7.97 -27.54
N SER A 526 30.33 -8.31 -26.95
CA SER A 526 29.39 -7.33 -26.40
C SER A 526 28.59 -7.93 -25.25
N LEU A 527 28.06 -7.05 -24.40
CA LEU A 527 27.11 -7.42 -23.36
C LEU A 527 25.69 -7.13 -23.86
N LEU A 528 24.78 -8.09 -23.74
CA LEU A 528 23.36 -7.84 -23.94
C LEU A 528 22.76 -7.25 -22.67
N TYR A 529 22.45 -5.96 -22.68
CA TYR A 529 21.66 -5.34 -21.63
C TYR A 529 20.17 -5.64 -21.85
N THR A 530 19.43 -5.89 -20.78
CA THR A 530 17.96 -5.85 -20.80
C THR A 530 17.41 -5.09 -19.60
N SER A 531 16.30 -4.39 -19.76
CA SER A 531 15.57 -3.75 -18.65
C SER A 531 14.58 -4.70 -17.95
N ILE A 532 14.77 -6.02 -18.10
CA ILE A 532 14.05 -7.05 -17.35
C ILE A 532 14.68 -7.12 -15.95
N PRO A 533 13.93 -6.82 -14.88
CA PRO A 533 14.52 -6.79 -13.55
C PRO A 533 14.95 -8.20 -13.11
N SER A 534 16.23 -8.37 -12.81
CA SER A 534 16.75 -9.63 -12.27
C SER A 534 16.25 -9.81 -10.83
N ASN A 535 15.44 -10.84 -10.62
CA ASN A 535 14.87 -11.21 -9.32
C ASN A 535 15.20 -12.66 -8.92
N GLY A 536 16.16 -13.28 -9.60
CA GLY A 536 16.59 -14.68 -9.39
C GLY A 536 15.68 -15.76 -9.98
N ASN A 537 14.55 -15.39 -10.59
CA ASN A 537 13.59 -16.34 -11.18
C ASN A 537 13.61 -16.33 -12.72
N TRP A 538 14.41 -15.47 -13.34
CA TRP A 538 14.61 -15.43 -14.79
C TRP A 538 15.81 -16.27 -15.17
N HIS A 539 15.62 -17.19 -16.12
CA HIS A 539 16.66 -18.02 -16.70
C HIS A 539 16.87 -17.62 -18.15
N VAL A 540 18.12 -17.46 -18.54
CA VAL A 540 18.52 -17.01 -19.89
C VAL A 540 19.20 -18.16 -20.62
N ALA A 541 18.78 -18.37 -21.87
CA ALA A 541 19.45 -19.27 -22.79
C ALA A 541 19.80 -18.55 -24.09
N VAL A 542 21.02 -18.75 -24.57
CA VAL A 542 21.51 -18.28 -25.88
C VAL A 542 21.65 -19.49 -26.78
N ASP A 543 20.95 -19.48 -27.91
CA ASP A 543 20.86 -20.59 -28.88
C ASP A 543 20.48 -21.94 -28.23
N GLY A 544 19.64 -21.88 -27.20
CA GLY A 544 19.14 -23.06 -26.46
C GLY A 544 20.09 -23.59 -25.39
N VAL A 545 21.24 -22.96 -25.15
CA VAL A 545 22.17 -23.30 -24.06
C VAL A 545 22.01 -22.28 -22.94
N GLU A 546 21.88 -22.74 -21.69
CA GLU A 546 21.81 -21.85 -20.52
C GLU A 546 23.18 -21.19 -20.30
N THR A 547 23.29 -19.94 -20.77
CA THR A 547 24.50 -19.11 -20.71
C THR A 547 24.07 -17.65 -20.73
N GLU A 548 24.87 -16.79 -20.08
CA GLU A 548 24.69 -15.34 -20.08
C GLU A 548 25.57 -14.66 -21.14
N ALA A 549 26.51 -15.38 -21.74
CA ALA A 549 27.45 -14.83 -22.72
C ALA A 549 26.89 -14.86 -24.14
N VAL A 550 26.94 -13.72 -24.83
CA VAL A 550 26.64 -13.59 -26.27
C VAL A 550 27.95 -13.39 -27.01
N THR A 551 28.23 -14.25 -27.99
CA THR A 551 29.44 -14.15 -28.83
C THR A 551 29.18 -13.34 -30.10
N VAL A 552 30.20 -13.15 -30.94
CA VAL A 552 30.03 -12.56 -32.27
C VAL A 552 29.13 -13.45 -33.13
N GLY A 553 28.09 -12.87 -33.72
CA GLY A 553 27.14 -13.56 -34.59
C GLY A 553 25.67 -13.20 -34.30
N ARG A 554 24.78 -13.84 -35.06
CA ARG A 554 23.33 -13.77 -34.83
C ARG A 554 22.93 -14.84 -33.84
N HIS A 555 22.29 -14.42 -32.74
CA HIS A 555 21.90 -15.29 -31.63
C HIS A 555 20.40 -15.19 -31.34
N THR A 556 19.79 -16.30 -30.96
CA THR A 556 18.46 -16.33 -30.36
C THR A 556 18.58 -16.37 -28.85
N VAL A 557 18.00 -15.37 -28.18
CA VAL A 557 18.01 -15.26 -26.72
C VAL A 557 16.62 -15.54 -26.18
N THR A 558 16.53 -16.48 -25.25
CA THR A 558 15.29 -16.89 -24.60
C THR A 558 15.37 -16.65 -23.10
N PHE A 559 14.41 -15.90 -22.57
CA PHE A 559 14.18 -15.74 -21.15
C PHE A 559 12.99 -16.59 -20.72
N SER A 560 13.11 -17.28 -19.59
CA SER A 560 12.02 -18.05 -18.99
C SER A 560 11.92 -17.78 -17.50
N TYR A 561 10.71 -17.55 -17.01
CA TYR A 561 10.45 -17.22 -15.61
C TYR A 561 9.93 -18.43 -14.83
N HIS A 562 10.60 -18.75 -13.73
CA HIS A 562 10.23 -19.85 -12.83
C HIS A 562 10.32 -19.39 -11.37
N ASN A 563 9.19 -19.36 -10.66
CA ASN A 563 9.18 -19.06 -9.22
C ASN A 563 9.28 -20.35 -8.41
N ASP A 564 10.42 -20.56 -7.76
CA ASP A 564 10.68 -21.74 -6.93
C ASP A 564 9.68 -21.91 -5.77
N ALA A 565 9.16 -20.81 -5.23
CA ALA A 565 8.20 -20.84 -4.14
C ALA A 565 6.82 -21.37 -4.57
N LEU A 566 6.49 -21.37 -5.87
CA LEU A 566 5.22 -21.89 -6.37
C LEU A 566 5.07 -23.39 -6.06
N ARG A 567 6.13 -24.18 -6.23
CA ARG A 567 6.13 -25.62 -5.91
C ARG A 567 5.89 -25.86 -4.43
N GLN A 568 6.51 -25.04 -3.57
CA GLN A 568 6.34 -25.11 -2.12
C GLN A 568 4.90 -24.74 -1.72
N GLY A 569 4.36 -23.66 -2.30
CA GLY A 569 2.99 -23.20 -2.06
C GLY A 569 1.95 -24.26 -2.42
N ILE A 570 2.05 -24.86 -3.62
CA ILE A 570 1.16 -25.96 -4.06
C ILE A 570 1.22 -27.13 -3.06
N THR A 571 2.42 -27.51 -2.62
CA THR A 571 2.60 -28.61 -1.67
C THR A 571 1.89 -28.32 -0.35
N VAL A 572 2.09 -27.13 0.23
CA VAL A 572 1.43 -26.72 1.48
C VAL A 572 -0.10 -26.68 1.32
N SER A 573 -0.61 -26.13 0.22
CA SER A 573 -2.05 -26.06 -0.05
C SER A 573 -2.68 -27.45 -0.17
N LEU A 574 -2.04 -28.40 -0.86
CA LEU A 574 -2.54 -29.76 -1.00
C LEU A 574 -2.56 -30.50 0.34
N VAL A 575 -1.51 -30.33 1.17
CA VAL A 575 -1.46 -30.90 2.52
C VAL A 575 -2.56 -30.30 3.40
N ALA A 576 -2.75 -28.98 3.40
CA ALA A 576 -3.79 -28.32 4.17
C ALA A 576 -5.19 -28.78 3.75
N LEU A 577 -5.43 -28.93 2.44
CA LEU A 577 -6.69 -29.46 1.91
C LEU A 577 -6.93 -30.90 2.37
N ALA A 578 -5.90 -31.76 2.32
CA ALA A 578 -6.00 -33.13 2.79
C ALA A 578 -6.35 -33.21 4.29
N VAL A 579 -5.73 -32.36 5.13
CA VAL A 579 -6.04 -32.25 6.56
C VAL A 579 -7.48 -31.80 6.78
N PHE A 580 -7.93 -30.77 6.06
CA PHE A 580 -9.30 -30.26 6.16
C PHE A 580 -10.34 -31.32 5.78
N LEU A 581 -10.12 -32.03 4.67
CA LEU A 581 -10.99 -33.11 4.22
C LEU A 581 -10.99 -34.28 5.22
N GLY A 582 -9.83 -34.62 5.78
CA GLY A 582 -9.71 -35.64 6.82
C GLY A 582 -10.51 -35.29 8.08
N LEU A 583 -10.37 -34.06 8.58
CA LEU A 583 -11.13 -33.58 9.74
C LEU A 583 -12.64 -33.51 9.47
N SER A 584 -13.03 -33.09 8.27
CA SER A 584 -14.43 -33.07 7.85
C SER A 584 -15.02 -34.48 7.78
N ALA A 585 -14.29 -35.44 7.19
CA ALA A 585 -14.72 -36.84 7.17
C ALA A 585 -14.87 -37.40 8.60
N LEU A 586 -13.94 -37.09 9.50
CA LEU A 586 -14.00 -37.52 10.91
C LEU A 586 -15.19 -36.93 11.68
N THR A 587 -15.65 -35.73 11.34
CA THR A 587 -16.83 -35.11 11.97
C THR A 587 -18.15 -35.65 11.42
N TYR A 588 -18.19 -36.06 10.15
CA TYR A 588 -19.36 -36.68 9.51
C TYR A 588 -19.44 -38.20 9.68
N LEU A 589 -18.34 -38.86 10.06
CA LEU A 589 -18.37 -40.26 10.48
C LEU A 589 -19.23 -40.37 11.75
N PRO A 590 -20.27 -41.21 11.77
CA PRO A 590 -21.17 -41.32 12.92
C PRO A 590 -20.35 -41.74 14.13
N TRP A 591 -20.17 -40.81 15.07
CA TRP A 591 -19.58 -41.09 16.36
C TRP A 591 -20.39 -42.25 16.97
N LYS A 592 -19.79 -43.45 17.08
CA LYS A 592 -20.37 -44.54 17.86
C LYS A 592 -20.71 -43.97 19.22
N LYS A 593 -22.01 -43.85 19.53
CA LYS A 593 -22.51 -43.33 20.81
C LYS A 593 -21.76 -44.02 21.95
N GLY A 594 -20.77 -43.34 22.52
CA GLY A 594 -20.04 -43.83 23.67
C GLY A 594 -20.97 -43.97 24.86
N LYS A 595 -20.71 -44.97 25.71
CA LYS A 595 -21.50 -45.38 26.90
C LYS A 595 -21.88 -44.25 27.90
N PHE A 596 -21.40 -43.02 27.72
CA PHE A 596 -21.65 -41.87 28.60
C PHE A 596 -22.90 -41.04 28.26
N GLN A 597 -23.64 -41.34 27.19
CA GLN A 597 -24.92 -40.67 26.88
C GLN A 597 -26.16 -41.48 27.27
N ARG A 598 -25.99 -42.66 27.90
CA ARG A 598 -27.06 -43.42 28.55
C ARG A 598 -26.84 -43.40 30.07
N ARG A 599 -27.11 -42.27 30.71
CA ARG A 599 -27.44 -42.18 32.14
C ARG A 599 -27.99 -40.80 32.45
#